data_AF-A0A524MZK3-F1
#
_entry.id   AF-A0A524MZK3-F1
#
_cell.length_a   1.000
_cell.length_b   1.000
_cell.length_c   1.000
_cell.angle_alpha   90.00
_cell.angle_beta   90.00
_cell.angle_gamma   90.00
#
_symmetry.space_group_name_H-M   'P 1'
#
loop_
_entity.id
_entity.type
_entity.pdbx_description
1 polymer ?
#
loop_
_entity_poly.entity_id
_entity_poly.type
_entity_poly.pdbx_seq_one_letter_code
_entity_poly.pdbx_strand_id
1 'polypeptide(L)'
;MTSNIQEQETRRLNIIDGVNEGFGNTKIAAKLGVPLWTVIGDLKKMRHNRDTELQQAYSNAAEQVQVNKRLTANIPEERFHHMTGMSLMEKTFNNMMSFYEPELRKILKSENESDAIRELPDSVRKTLKHNGIIAQGWKTPVITKHARIHLTSKPSNS
;
A
#
# COMPACT_ATOMS: atom_id res chain seq x y z
N MET A 1 46.83 25.77 9.27
CA MET A 1 45.63 26.45 8.74
C MET A 1 44.83 25.49 7.86
N THR A 2 44.31 24.40 8.46
CA THR A 2 43.57 23.33 7.78
C THR A 2 42.14 23.15 8.34
N SER A 3 41.76 23.95 9.34
CA SER A 3 40.53 23.74 10.14
C SER A 3 39.23 23.93 9.36
N ASN A 4 39.15 24.92 8.47
CA ASN A 4 37.86 25.30 7.86
C ASN A 4 37.33 24.25 6.84
N ILE A 5 38.21 23.65 6.04
CA ILE A 5 37.79 22.64 5.04
C ILE A 5 37.39 21.33 5.73
N GLN A 6 38.17 20.90 6.73
CA GLN A 6 37.87 19.68 7.49
C GLN A 6 36.59 19.82 8.31
N GLU A 7 36.34 20.99 8.92
CA GLU A 7 35.09 21.27 9.63
C GLU A 7 33.87 21.28 8.70
N GLN A 8 34.03 21.80 7.47
CA GLN A 8 32.96 21.78 6.47
C GLN A 8 32.66 20.36 6.01
N GLU A 9 33.68 19.54 5.72
CA GLU A 9 33.48 18.15 5.29
C GLU A 9 32.88 17.29 6.41
N THR A 10 33.35 17.47 7.65
CA THR A 10 32.77 16.76 8.81
C THR A 10 31.30 17.10 8.99
N ARG A 11 30.93 18.38 8.84
CA ARG A 11 29.53 18.81 8.92
C ARG A 11 28.70 18.29 7.76
N ARG A 12 29.25 18.26 6.54
CA ARG A 12 28.62 17.67 5.35
C ARG A 12 28.25 16.20 5.60
N LEU A 13 29.20 15.39 6.07
CA LEU A 13 28.98 13.97 6.38
C LEU A 13 27.91 13.78 7.46
N ASN A 14 27.99 14.54 8.55
CA ASN A 14 26.99 14.47 9.61
C ASN A 14 25.57 14.89 9.16
N ILE A 15 25.46 15.83 8.22
CA ILE A 15 24.18 16.19 7.60
C ILE A 15 23.65 15.02 6.77
N ILE A 16 24.50 14.37 5.97
CA ILE A 16 24.14 13.20 5.16
C ILE A 16 23.66 12.06 6.05
N ASP A 17 24.38 11.76 7.14
CA ASP A 17 23.99 10.74 8.11
C ASP A 17 22.64 11.07 8.77
N GLY A 18 22.44 12.33 9.17
CA GLY A 18 21.17 12.79 9.70
C GLY A 18 20.01 12.63 8.71
N VAL A 19 20.24 12.87 7.42
CA VAL A 19 19.24 12.65 6.35
C VAL A 19 18.98 11.16 6.16
N ASN A 20 20.01 10.30 6.15
CA ASN A 20 19.89 8.85 6.08
C ASN A 20 19.08 8.28 7.25
N GLU A 21 19.26 8.82 8.47
CA GLU A 21 18.46 8.47 9.65
C GLU A 21 17.01 9.02 9.58
N GLY A 22 16.64 9.74 8.51
CA GLY A 22 15.31 10.30 8.31
C GLY A 22 15.00 11.51 9.20
N PHE A 23 16.01 12.20 9.71
CA PHE A 23 15.78 13.34 10.60
C PHE A 23 15.41 14.62 9.87
N GLY A 24 14.50 15.39 10.48
CA GLY A 24 14.25 16.77 10.07
C GLY A 24 15.44 17.68 10.36
N ASN A 25 15.60 18.72 9.54
CA ASN A 25 16.71 19.68 9.62
C ASN A 25 16.93 20.28 11.02
N THR A 26 15.85 20.51 11.79
CA THR A 26 15.93 21.01 13.17
C THR A 26 16.65 20.04 14.09
N LYS A 27 16.41 18.73 13.95
CA LYS A 27 17.08 17.69 14.75
C LYS A 27 18.54 17.52 14.34
N ILE A 28 18.83 17.63 13.04
CA ILE A 28 20.20 17.64 12.52
C ILE A 28 20.98 18.84 13.10
N ALA A 29 20.39 20.03 13.07
CA ALA A 29 20.98 21.25 13.63
C ALA A 29 21.26 21.11 15.14
N ALA A 30 20.30 20.55 15.89
CA ALA A 30 20.46 20.28 17.32
C ALA A 30 21.60 19.28 17.60
N LYS A 31 21.68 18.15 16.85
CA LYS A 31 22.78 17.17 16.98
C LYS A 31 24.14 17.80 16.70
N LEU A 32 24.21 18.71 15.72
CA LEU A 32 25.43 19.39 15.33
C LEU A 32 25.80 20.57 16.24
N GLY A 33 24.91 21.00 17.15
CA GLY A 33 25.12 22.19 17.96
C GLY A 33 25.19 23.49 17.15
N VAL A 34 24.55 23.53 15.98
CA VAL A 34 24.56 24.70 15.08
C VAL A 34 23.16 25.27 14.87
N PRO A 35 23.04 26.54 14.46
CA PRO A 35 21.76 27.10 14.05
C PRO A 35 21.15 26.38 12.84
N LEU A 36 19.82 26.30 12.79
CA LEU A 36 19.08 25.69 11.68
C LEU A 36 19.44 26.31 10.32
N TRP A 37 19.63 27.64 10.26
CA TRP A 37 19.98 28.33 9.01
C TRP A 37 21.33 27.87 8.45
N THR A 38 22.26 27.42 9.30
CA THR A 38 23.55 26.87 8.88
C THR A 38 23.35 25.56 8.12
N VAL A 39 22.56 24.63 8.68
CA VAL A 39 22.21 23.36 8.02
C VAL A 39 21.48 23.60 6.70
N ILE A 40 20.54 24.55 6.66
CA ILE A 40 19.82 24.91 5.44
C ILE A 40 20.79 25.48 4.38
N GLY A 41 21.73 26.32 4.80
CA GLY A 41 22.76 26.87 3.93
C GLY A 41 23.64 25.80 3.31
N ASP A 42 24.09 24.84 4.11
CA ASP A 42 24.95 23.73 3.66
C ASP A 42 24.18 22.79 2.72
N LEU A 43 22.93 22.43 3.05
CA LEU A 43 22.07 21.66 2.15
C LEU A 43 21.84 22.35 0.80
N LYS A 44 21.66 23.68 0.79
CA LYS A 44 21.53 24.44 -0.47
C LYS A 44 22.80 24.35 -1.31
N LYS A 45 23.99 24.48 -0.69
CA LYS A 45 25.28 24.34 -1.37
C LYS A 45 25.48 22.93 -1.92
N MET A 46 25.22 21.91 -1.12
CA MET A 46 25.33 20.50 -1.54
C MET A 46 24.42 20.20 -2.74
N ARG A 47 23.17 20.69 -2.71
CA ARG A 47 22.24 20.56 -3.85
C ARG A 47 22.74 21.31 -5.08
N HIS A 48 23.26 22.52 -4.93
CA HIS A 48 23.84 23.28 -6.02
C HIS A 48 25.03 22.55 -6.66
N ASN A 49 25.87 21.93 -5.83
CA ASN A 49 27.04 21.15 -6.23
C ASN A 49 26.70 19.74 -6.74
N ARG A 50 25.40 19.37 -6.78
CA ARG A 50 24.93 18.03 -7.17
C ARG A 50 25.59 16.90 -6.38
N ASP A 51 25.70 17.10 -5.08
CA ASP A 51 26.24 16.12 -4.16
C ASP A 51 25.49 14.77 -4.26
N THR A 52 26.19 13.75 -4.75
CA THR A 52 25.62 12.43 -5.02
C THR A 52 25.26 11.69 -3.74
N GLU A 53 26.02 11.88 -2.66
CA GLU A 53 25.77 11.22 -1.38
C GLU A 53 24.51 11.79 -0.73
N LEU A 54 24.27 13.09 -0.85
CA LEU A 54 23.03 13.71 -0.38
C LEU A 54 21.81 13.19 -1.15
N GLN A 55 21.92 13.01 -2.47
CA GLN A 55 20.84 12.43 -3.29
C GLN A 55 20.53 10.99 -2.87
N GLN A 56 21.57 10.19 -2.67
CA GLN A 56 21.41 8.81 -2.21
C GLN A 56 20.78 8.77 -0.82
N ALA A 57 21.18 9.65 0.09
CA ALA A 57 20.61 9.71 1.42
C ALA A 57 19.12 10.03 1.44
N TYR A 58 18.67 10.98 0.62
CA TYR A 58 17.25 11.25 0.46
C TYR A 58 16.48 10.06 -0.14
N SER A 59 17.11 9.31 -1.04
CA SER A 59 16.49 8.15 -1.68
C SER A 59 16.32 7.01 -0.67
N ASN A 60 17.36 6.71 0.11
CA ASN A 60 17.33 5.72 1.18
C ASN A 60 16.27 6.07 2.24
N ALA A 61 16.23 7.32 2.69
CA ALA A 61 15.24 7.77 3.68
C ALA A 61 13.80 7.62 3.14
N ALA A 62 13.57 7.92 1.87
CA ALA A 62 12.27 7.76 1.24
C ALA A 62 11.85 6.28 1.14
N GLU A 63 12.77 5.38 0.77
CA GLU A 63 12.52 3.94 0.75
C GLU A 63 12.17 3.41 2.15
N GLN A 64 12.91 3.82 3.17
CA GLN A 64 12.66 3.40 4.55
C GLN A 64 11.28 3.83 5.05
N VAL A 65 10.84 5.04 4.70
CA VAL A 65 9.47 5.50 4.99
C VAL A 65 8.43 4.65 4.27
N GLN A 66 8.67 4.24 3.02
CA GLN A 66 7.75 3.37 2.30
C GLN A 66 7.67 1.97 2.92
N VAL A 67 8.80 1.39 3.32
CA VAL A 67 8.85 0.10 4.02
C VAL A 67 8.06 0.17 5.33
N ASN A 68 8.29 1.20 6.14
CA ASN A 68 7.57 1.39 7.41
C ASN A 68 6.06 1.56 7.21
N LYS A 69 5.66 2.28 6.15
CA LYS A 69 4.23 2.41 5.79
C LYS A 69 3.63 1.06 5.42
N ARG A 70 4.33 0.23 4.65
CA ARG A 70 3.86 -1.13 4.29
C ARG A 70 3.73 -2.01 5.53
N LEU A 71 4.72 -2.00 6.42
CA LEU A 71 4.68 -2.75 7.67
C LEU A 71 3.48 -2.32 8.53
N THR A 72 3.24 -1.02 8.66
CA THR A 72 2.12 -0.50 9.47
C THR A 72 0.76 -0.79 8.84
N ALA A 73 0.67 -0.75 7.51
CA ALA A 73 -0.57 -1.05 6.79
C ALA A 73 -1.01 -2.52 6.92
N ASN A 74 -0.06 -3.44 7.14
CA ASN A 74 -0.35 -4.87 7.27
C ASN A 74 -0.78 -5.28 8.70
N ILE A 75 -0.47 -4.48 9.73
CA ILE A 75 -0.79 -4.81 11.15
C ILE A 75 -2.30 -5.10 11.36
N PRO A 76 -3.25 -4.32 10.82
CA PRO A 76 -4.67 -4.61 10.98
C PRO A 76 -5.09 -5.93 10.32
N GLU A 77 -4.53 -6.24 9.16
CA GLU A 77 -4.83 -7.48 8.42
C GLU A 77 -4.27 -8.71 9.14
N GLU A 78 -3.01 -8.63 9.61
CA GLU A 78 -2.39 -9.68 10.42
C GLU A 78 -3.17 -9.93 11.71
N ARG A 79 -3.58 -8.87 12.41
CA ARG A 79 -4.41 -8.99 13.61
C ARG A 79 -5.76 -9.62 13.31
N PHE A 80 -6.42 -9.20 12.23
CA PHE A 80 -7.70 -9.76 11.81
C PHE A 80 -7.58 -11.25 11.48
N HIS A 81 -6.52 -11.64 10.78
CA HIS A 81 -6.22 -13.03 10.48
C HIS A 81 -5.94 -13.83 11.76
N HIS A 82 -5.17 -13.30 12.70
CA HIS A 82 -4.92 -13.97 13.98
C HIS A 82 -6.21 -14.16 14.80
N MET A 83 -7.16 -13.23 14.72
CA MET A 83 -8.43 -13.32 15.45
C MET A 83 -9.44 -14.27 14.80
N THR A 84 -9.49 -14.31 13.47
CA THR A 84 -10.57 -15.00 12.74
C THR A 84 -10.12 -16.23 11.97
N GLY A 85 -8.81 -16.44 11.83
CA GLY A 85 -8.22 -17.49 11.00
C GLY A 85 -8.40 -17.26 9.49
N MET A 86 -8.86 -16.08 9.07
CA MET A 86 -9.12 -15.72 7.67
C MET A 86 -8.62 -14.31 7.38
N SER A 87 -8.21 -14.03 6.15
CA SER A 87 -7.91 -12.67 5.72
C SER A 87 -9.19 -11.81 5.64
N LEU A 88 -9.03 -10.49 5.72
CA LEU A 88 -10.15 -9.56 5.56
C LEU A 88 -10.78 -9.70 4.16
N MET A 89 -9.96 -9.98 3.15
CA MET A 89 -10.41 -10.23 1.78
C MET A 89 -11.29 -11.48 1.69
N GLU A 90 -10.88 -12.59 2.30
CA GLU A 90 -11.69 -13.82 2.35
C GLU A 90 -12.99 -13.60 3.12
N LYS A 91 -12.95 -12.91 4.26
CA LYS A 91 -14.16 -12.59 5.01
C LYS A 91 -15.12 -11.73 4.18
N THR A 92 -14.59 -10.73 3.48
CA THR A 92 -15.37 -9.85 2.61
C THR A 92 -15.97 -10.62 1.44
N PHE A 93 -15.19 -11.50 0.80
CA PHE A 93 -15.68 -12.39 -0.25
C PHE A 93 -16.85 -13.25 0.25
N ASN A 94 -16.70 -13.94 1.38
CA ASN A 94 -17.74 -14.79 1.95
C ASN A 94 -19.01 -13.98 2.28
N ASN A 95 -18.85 -12.80 2.89
CA ASN A 95 -19.99 -11.93 3.20
C ASN A 95 -20.72 -11.48 1.91
N MET A 96 -19.98 -11.12 0.85
CA MET A 96 -20.59 -10.74 -0.43
C MET A 96 -21.27 -11.91 -1.13
N MET A 97 -20.68 -13.11 -1.07
CA MET A 97 -21.29 -14.33 -1.61
C MET A 97 -22.61 -14.66 -0.92
N SER A 98 -22.68 -14.52 0.42
CA SER A 98 -23.92 -14.72 1.18
C SER A 98 -24.96 -13.63 0.91
N PHE A 99 -24.53 -12.36 0.86
CA PHE A 99 -25.45 -11.24 0.66
C PHE A 99 -26.12 -11.28 -0.72
N TYR A 100 -25.35 -11.56 -1.78
CA TYR A 100 -25.85 -11.64 -3.16
C TYR A 100 -26.22 -13.06 -3.60
N GLU A 101 -26.29 -14.02 -2.67
CA GLU A 101 -26.59 -15.41 -3.01
C GLU A 101 -27.85 -15.56 -3.87
N PRO A 102 -28.99 -14.89 -3.57
CA PRO A 102 -30.20 -15.01 -4.38
C PRO A 102 -30.00 -14.54 -5.82
N GLU A 103 -29.35 -13.40 -6.01
CA GLU A 103 -29.04 -12.82 -7.32
C GLU A 103 -28.06 -13.70 -8.10
N LEU A 104 -27.00 -14.17 -7.45
CA LEU A 104 -26.00 -15.04 -8.06
C LEU A 104 -26.61 -16.38 -8.49
N ARG A 105 -27.53 -16.95 -7.70
CA ARG A 105 -28.26 -18.17 -8.06
C ARG A 105 -29.22 -17.94 -9.23
N LYS A 106 -29.85 -16.77 -9.34
CA LYS A 106 -30.67 -16.42 -10.51
C LYS A 106 -29.83 -16.33 -11.78
N ILE A 107 -28.66 -15.68 -11.69
CA ILE A 107 -27.72 -15.56 -12.80
C ILE A 107 -27.23 -16.94 -13.26
N LEU A 108 -26.89 -17.85 -12.33
CA LEU A 108 -26.47 -19.21 -12.66
C LEU A 108 -27.56 -20.07 -13.32
N LYS A 109 -28.84 -19.74 -13.10
CA LYS A 109 -29.99 -20.42 -13.71
C LYS A 109 -30.43 -19.79 -15.02
N SER A 110 -29.90 -18.61 -15.37
CA SER A 110 -30.20 -17.95 -16.63
C SER A 110 -29.61 -18.75 -17.80
N GLU A 111 -30.34 -18.80 -18.92
CA GLU A 111 -29.84 -19.35 -20.18
C GLU A 111 -28.65 -18.54 -20.72
N ASN A 112 -28.61 -17.24 -20.40
CA ASN A 112 -27.53 -16.34 -20.76
C ASN A 112 -27.03 -15.58 -19.53
N GLU A 113 -25.92 -16.07 -18.98
CA GLU A 113 -25.28 -15.52 -17.78
C GLU A 113 -24.78 -14.08 -17.98
N SER A 114 -24.22 -13.79 -19.15
CA SER A 114 -23.66 -12.46 -19.44
C SER A 114 -24.73 -11.38 -19.38
N ASP A 115 -25.89 -11.64 -19.97
CA ASP A 115 -26.98 -10.68 -20.01
C ASP A 115 -27.65 -10.55 -18.64
N ALA A 116 -27.82 -11.66 -17.91
CA ALA A 116 -28.28 -11.60 -16.52
C ALA A 116 -27.33 -10.79 -15.61
N ILE A 117 -26.01 -10.86 -15.83
CA ILE A 117 -25.06 -10.00 -15.11
C ILE A 117 -25.21 -8.54 -15.53
N ARG A 118 -25.48 -8.25 -16.82
CA ARG A 118 -25.68 -6.88 -17.32
C ARG A 118 -26.99 -6.27 -16.84
N GLU A 119 -27.99 -7.05 -16.49
CA GLU A 119 -29.23 -6.57 -15.89
C GLU A 119 -29.06 -6.10 -14.45
N LEU A 120 -27.99 -6.51 -13.75
CA LEU A 120 -27.70 -6.02 -12.41
C LEU A 120 -27.43 -4.50 -12.40
N PRO A 121 -27.80 -3.80 -11.31
CA PRO A 121 -27.42 -2.41 -11.11
C PRO A 121 -25.90 -2.21 -11.22
N ASP A 122 -25.48 -1.07 -11.78
CA ASP A 122 -24.06 -0.81 -12.03
C ASP A 122 -23.21 -0.85 -10.75
N SER A 123 -23.76 -0.35 -9.65
CA SER A 123 -23.13 -0.42 -8.32
C SER A 123 -22.89 -1.87 -7.88
N VAL A 124 -23.87 -2.75 -8.06
CA VAL A 124 -23.77 -4.18 -7.72
C VAL A 124 -22.72 -4.86 -8.60
N ARG A 125 -22.72 -4.61 -9.91
CA ARG A 125 -21.70 -5.18 -10.82
C ARG A 125 -20.29 -4.74 -10.44
N LYS A 126 -20.10 -3.47 -10.09
CA LYS A 126 -18.80 -2.93 -9.63
C LYS A 126 -18.35 -3.63 -8.35
N THR A 127 -19.24 -3.77 -7.37
CA THR A 127 -18.95 -4.48 -6.12
C THR A 127 -18.57 -5.94 -6.37
N LEU A 128 -19.35 -6.68 -7.16
CA LEU A 128 -19.07 -8.09 -7.46
C LEU A 128 -17.77 -8.28 -8.26
N LYS A 129 -17.42 -7.35 -9.16
CA LYS A 129 -16.13 -7.35 -9.88
C LYS A 129 -14.96 -7.03 -8.97
N HIS A 130 -15.12 -6.05 -8.08
CA HIS A 130 -14.07 -5.66 -7.14
C HIS A 130 -13.72 -6.82 -6.19
N ASN A 131 -14.73 -7.57 -5.76
CA ASN A 131 -14.58 -8.72 -4.87
C ASN A 131 -14.27 -10.04 -5.60
N GLY A 132 -13.96 -10.02 -6.91
CA GLY A 132 -13.56 -11.23 -7.64
C GLY A 132 -14.67 -12.28 -7.85
N ILE A 133 -15.93 -11.90 -7.66
CA ILE A 133 -17.09 -12.78 -7.90
C ILE A 133 -17.42 -12.82 -9.40
N ILE A 134 -17.31 -11.67 -10.08
CA ILE A 134 -17.41 -11.56 -11.54
C ILE A 134 -16.02 -11.30 -12.12
N ALA A 135 -15.71 -11.93 -13.26
CA ALA A 135 -14.45 -11.74 -13.95
C ALA A 135 -14.18 -10.27 -14.32
N GLN A 136 -12.92 -9.83 -14.15
CA GLN A 136 -12.48 -8.49 -14.50
C GLN A 136 -12.03 -8.39 -15.97
N GLY A 137 -12.16 -7.19 -16.56
CA GLY A 137 -11.67 -6.86 -17.92
C GLY A 137 -12.77 -6.67 -18.97
N TRP A 138 -12.33 -6.58 -20.23
CA TRP A 138 -13.16 -6.33 -21.43
C TRP A 138 -13.91 -7.58 -21.92
N LYS A 139 -13.64 -8.74 -21.31
CA LYS A 139 -14.28 -10.01 -21.67
C LYS A 139 -15.73 -10.04 -21.20
N THR A 140 -16.52 -10.92 -21.83
CA THR A 140 -17.89 -11.23 -21.44
C THR A 140 -17.97 -11.47 -19.93
N PRO A 141 -18.85 -10.76 -19.21
CA PRO A 141 -18.97 -10.92 -17.77
C PRO A 141 -19.44 -12.33 -17.45
N VAL A 142 -18.72 -12.99 -16.55
CA VAL A 142 -19.02 -14.34 -16.07
C VAL A 142 -18.71 -14.43 -14.58
N ILE A 143 -19.45 -15.26 -13.86
CA ILE A 143 -19.17 -15.65 -12.49
C ILE A 143 -17.88 -16.48 -12.48
N THR A 144 -16.94 -16.09 -11.63
CA THR A 144 -15.64 -16.76 -11.54
C THR A 144 -15.78 -18.20 -11.06
N LYS A 145 -14.83 -19.06 -11.45
CA LYS A 145 -14.81 -20.48 -11.03
C LYS A 145 -14.86 -20.62 -9.51
N HIS A 146 -14.17 -19.75 -8.78
CA HIS A 146 -14.14 -19.75 -7.33
C HIS A 146 -15.53 -19.48 -6.72
N ALA A 147 -16.21 -18.42 -7.18
CA ALA A 147 -17.57 -18.11 -6.76
C ALA A 147 -18.58 -19.21 -7.14
N ARG A 148 -18.43 -19.85 -8.30
CA ARG A 148 -19.28 -21.00 -8.69
C ARG A 148 -19.12 -22.18 -7.76
N ILE A 149 -17.89 -22.55 -7.41
CA ILE A 149 -17.63 -23.63 -6.45
C ILE A 149 -18.36 -23.28 -5.15
N HIS A 150 -18.18 -22.07 -4.62
CA HIS A 150 -18.84 -21.63 -3.39
C HIS A 150 -20.38 -21.70 -3.44
N LEU A 151 -21.01 -21.40 -4.58
CA LEU A 151 -22.48 -21.47 -4.74
C LEU A 151 -23.02 -22.89 -4.91
N THR A 152 -22.17 -23.83 -5.34
CA THR A 152 -22.54 -25.22 -5.69
C THR A 152 -22.10 -26.23 -4.63
N SER A 153 -21.12 -25.90 -3.80
CA SER A 153 -20.79 -26.66 -2.60
C SER A 153 -21.99 -26.59 -1.65
N LYS A 154 -22.64 -27.75 -1.43
CA LYS A 154 -23.73 -27.90 -0.44
C LYS A 154 -23.26 -27.38 0.92
N PRO A 155 -24.15 -26.76 1.72
CA PRO A 155 -23.83 -26.52 3.13
C PRO A 155 -23.57 -27.87 3.79
N SER A 156 -22.35 -28.07 4.27
CA SER A 156 -22.07 -29.12 5.24
C SER A 156 -22.76 -28.72 6.53
N ASN A 157 -24.01 -29.14 6.69
CA ASN A 157 -24.73 -29.05 7.96
C ASN A 157 -23.88 -29.80 9.00
N SER A 158 -23.34 -29.05 9.96
CA SER A 158 -22.85 -29.57 11.24
C SER A 158 -23.85 -29.16 12.32
#